data_AF-A0A1B8TX36-F1
#
_entry.id   AF-A0A1B8TX36-F1
#
_cell.length_a   1.000
_cell.length_b   1.000
_cell.length_c   1.000
_cell.angle_alpha   90.00
_cell.angle_beta   90.00
_cell.angle_gamma   90.00
#
_symmetry.space_group_name_H-M   'P 1'
#
loop_
_entity.id
_entity.type
_entity.pdbx_description
1 polymer ?
#
loop_
_entity_poly.entity_id
_entity_poly.type
_entity_poly.pdbx_seq_one_letter_code
_entity_poly.pdbx_strand_id
1 'polypeptide(L)'
;MSKLFDLMLKKTIYLLSILILFQSCYSYKTFDINNYETEKPKKVKIILKDSQRIKGEVIGFNNDKIKVKKISGTLEIPFSEIEKIKKGEPDWLKSFALTYVVFIGVLIYGFAQLIKSL
;
A
#
# COMPACT_ATOMS: atom_id res chain seq x y z
N MET A 1 7.74 -35.94 -14.37
CA MET A 1 8.45 -34.79 -13.78
C MET A 1 7.88 -33.43 -14.25
N SER A 2 7.50 -33.24 -15.53
CA SER A 2 6.96 -31.93 -15.99
C SER A 2 5.57 -31.57 -15.45
N LYS A 3 4.63 -32.52 -15.35
CA LYS A 3 3.28 -32.27 -14.77
C LYS A 3 3.31 -31.80 -13.31
N LEU A 4 4.28 -32.28 -12.52
CA LEU A 4 4.47 -31.86 -11.13
C LEU A 4 4.99 -30.42 -11.06
N PHE A 5 5.92 -30.07 -11.96
CA PHE A 5 6.50 -28.74 -12.06
C PHE A 5 5.46 -27.69 -12.50
N ASP A 6 4.61 -28.02 -13.47
CA ASP A 6 3.49 -27.16 -13.91
C ASP A 6 2.47 -26.90 -12.80
N LEU A 7 2.14 -27.93 -12.01
CA LEU A 7 1.19 -27.80 -10.90
C LEU A 7 1.75 -26.91 -9.78
N MET A 8 3.06 -27.03 -9.51
CA MET A 8 3.78 -26.19 -8.55
C MET A 8 3.83 -24.73 -9.03
N LEU A 9 4.14 -24.49 -10.31
CA LEU A 9 4.21 -23.16 -10.90
C LEU A 9 2.85 -22.45 -10.88
N LYS A 10 1.76 -23.16 -11.22
CA LYS A 10 0.39 -22.61 -11.16
C LYS A 10 -0.03 -22.20 -9.75
N LYS A 11 0.30 -23.00 -8.72
CA LYS A 11 0.02 -22.64 -7.32
C LYS A 11 0.82 -21.42 -6.87
N THR A 12 2.08 -21.32 -7.25
CA THR A 12 2.93 -20.18 -6.91
C THR A 12 2.44 -18.88 -7.56
N ILE A 13 2.01 -18.95 -8.82
CA ILE A 13 1.43 -17.79 -9.53
C ILE A 13 0.15 -17.32 -8.82
N TYR A 14 -0.71 -18.24 -8.41
CA TYR A 14 -1.96 -17.90 -7.70
C TYR A 14 -1.70 -17.21 -6.35
N LEU A 15 -0.73 -17.73 -5.58
CA LEU A 15 -0.30 -17.11 -4.33
C LEU A 15 0.32 -15.72 -4.56
N LEU A 16 1.12 -15.57 -5.62
CA LEU A 16 1.72 -14.29 -6.00
C LEU A 16 0.65 -13.26 -6.42
N SER A 17 -0.37 -13.67 -7.16
CA SER A 17 -1.50 -12.81 -7.54
C SER A 17 -2.27 -12.32 -6.31
N ILE A 18 -2.51 -13.19 -5.33
CA ILE A 18 -3.15 -12.82 -4.06
C ILE A 18 -2.31 -11.78 -3.30
N LEU A 19 -0.99 -11.96 -3.22
CA LEU A 19 -0.07 -11.01 -2.58
C LEU A 19 -0.07 -9.63 -3.26
N ILE A 20 -0.17 -9.58 -4.59
CA ILE A 20 -0.20 -8.31 -5.36
C ILE A 20 -1.48 -7.51 -5.07
N LEU A 21 -2.63 -8.17 -4.93
CA LEU A 21 -3.90 -7.52 -4.59
C LEU A 21 -3.85 -6.78 -3.24
N PHE A 22 -2.96 -7.23 -2.34
CA PHE A 22 -2.79 -6.66 -1.00
C PHE A 22 -1.90 -5.42 -0.92
N GLN A 23 -1.26 -4.99 -2.02
CA GLN A 23 -0.51 -3.73 -2.03
C GLN A 23 -1.39 -2.48 -1.87
N SER A 24 -2.71 -2.59 -2.04
CA SER A 24 -3.64 -1.47 -1.98
C SER A 24 -4.10 -1.06 -0.57
N CYS A 25 -3.59 -1.70 0.49
CA CYS A 25 -4.06 -1.56 1.89
C CYS A 25 -3.71 -0.22 2.59
N TYR A 26 -3.58 0.88 1.83
CA TYR A 26 -3.42 2.22 2.38
C TYR A 26 -4.74 2.98 2.31
N SER A 27 -5.21 3.45 3.46
CA SER A 27 -6.34 4.36 3.53
C SER A 27 -5.83 5.79 3.35
N TYR A 28 -6.41 6.53 2.40
CA TYR A 28 -6.02 7.92 2.15
C TYR A 28 -7.06 8.85 2.77
N LYS A 29 -6.75 9.36 3.96
CA LYS A 29 -7.59 10.34 4.64
C LYS A 29 -7.20 11.75 4.19
N THR A 30 -8.18 12.63 4.00
CA THR A 30 -7.91 14.04 3.71
C THR A 30 -7.11 14.66 4.85
N PHE A 31 -6.07 15.39 4.49
CA PHE A 31 -5.12 16.02 5.40
C PHE A 31 -5.19 17.52 5.18
N ASP A 32 -5.41 18.27 6.26
CA ASP A 32 -5.30 19.73 6.19
C ASP A 32 -3.82 20.12 6.28
N ILE A 33 -3.39 20.96 5.35
CA ILE A 33 -2.02 21.45 5.22
C ILE A 33 -1.63 22.27 6.45
N ASN A 34 -2.60 22.93 7.08
CA ASN A 34 -2.42 23.68 8.33
C ASN A 34 -1.94 22.81 9.50
N ASN A 35 -2.22 21.50 9.45
CA ASN A 35 -1.79 20.53 10.46
C ASN A 35 -0.43 19.89 10.17
N TYR A 36 0.28 20.29 9.10
CA TYR A 36 1.56 19.71 8.73
C TYR A 36 2.65 19.83 9.80
N GLU A 37 2.64 20.92 10.57
CA GLU A 37 3.61 21.09 11.67
C GLU A 37 3.40 20.08 12.80
N THR A 38 2.16 19.64 13.02
CA THR A 38 1.78 18.70 14.10
C THR A 38 1.86 17.26 13.62
N GLU A 39 1.43 16.98 12.39
CA GLU A 39 1.47 15.65 11.78
C GLU A 39 2.31 15.73 10.51
N LYS A 40 3.49 15.09 10.52
CA LYS A 40 4.37 14.97 9.34
C LYS A 40 4.09 13.64 8.63
N PRO A 41 3.10 13.55 7.73
CA PRO A 41 2.79 12.30 7.05
C PRO A 41 3.94 11.89 6.15
N LYS A 42 4.49 10.69 6.36
CA LYS A 42 5.52 10.13 5.48
C LYS A 42 4.97 9.95 4.07
N LYS A 43 3.82 9.29 3.90
CA LYS A 43 3.20 9.06 2.58
C LYS A 43 2.03 10.00 2.35
N VAL A 44 1.98 10.62 1.17
CA VAL A 44 0.88 11.51 0.75
C VAL A 44 0.39 11.19 -0.65
N LYS A 45 -0.87 11.55 -0.88
CA LYS A 45 -1.49 11.65 -2.19
C LYS A 45 -1.96 13.08 -2.39
N ILE A 46 -1.32 13.77 -3.33
CA ILE A 46 -1.61 15.14 -3.71
C ILE A 46 -2.52 15.12 -4.93
N ILE A 47 -3.58 15.91 -4.89
CA ILE A 47 -4.50 16.15 -6.00
C ILE A 47 -4.26 17.61 -6.44
N LEU A 48 -3.80 17.78 -7.67
CA LEU A 48 -3.63 19.10 -8.28
C LEU A 48 -4.96 19.61 -8.82
N LYS A 49 -5.06 20.93 -9.03
CA LYS A 49 -6.22 21.59 -9.66
C LYS A 49 -6.59 21.00 -11.02
N ASP A 50 -5.58 20.54 -11.78
CA ASP A 50 -5.76 19.85 -13.06
C ASP A 50 -6.22 18.38 -12.90
N SER A 51 -6.75 18.01 -11.73
CA SER A 51 -7.17 16.65 -11.35
C SER A 51 -6.05 15.59 -11.39
N GLN A 52 -4.79 15.99 -11.60
CA GLN A 52 -3.66 15.09 -11.57
C GLN A 52 -3.40 14.58 -10.14
N ARG A 53 -3.06 13.30 -10.02
CA ARG A 53 -2.88 12.63 -8.72
C ARG A 53 -1.43 12.18 -8.57
N ILE A 54 -0.73 12.76 -7.62
CA ILE A 54 0.67 12.45 -7.32
C ILE A 54 0.75 11.71 -6.00
N LYS A 55 1.32 10.50 -6.01
CA LYS A 55 1.60 9.72 -4.81
C LYS A 55 3.10 9.73 -4.54
N GLY A 56 3.49 9.93 -3.30
CA GLY A 56 4.90 9.87 -2.91
C GLY A 56 5.12 10.11 -1.42
N GLU A 57 6.38 10.21 -1.05
CA GLU A 57 6.81 10.47 0.32
C GLU A 57 7.23 11.93 0.50
N VAL A 58 6.72 12.62 1.52
CA VAL A 58 7.11 14.01 1.79
C VAL A 58 8.50 13.99 2.40
N ILE A 59 9.47 14.59 1.71
CA ILE A 59 10.86 14.71 2.17
C ILE A 59 11.23 16.12 2.61
N GLY A 60 10.39 17.11 2.29
CA GLY A 60 10.59 18.49 2.67
C GLY A 60 9.34 19.32 2.46
N PHE A 61 9.22 20.35 3.28
CA PHE A 61 8.13 21.30 3.26
C PHE A 61 8.74 22.68 3.46
N ASN A 62 8.55 23.56 2.48
CA ASN A 62 8.86 24.97 2.57
C ASN A 62 7.54 25.76 2.48
N ASN A 63 7.55 27.02 2.91
CA ASN A 63 6.35 27.86 3.01
C ASN A 63 5.43 27.84 1.78
N ASP A 64 5.98 27.72 0.56
CA ASP A 64 5.20 27.77 -0.68
C ASP A 64 5.23 26.46 -1.51
N LYS A 65 6.04 25.47 -1.10
CA LYS A 65 6.31 24.27 -1.90
C LYS A 65 6.43 23.00 -1.05
N ILE A 66 5.86 21.91 -1.53
CA ILE A 66 6.05 20.57 -0.97
C ILE A 66 7.00 19.76 -1.83
N LYS A 67 8.00 19.13 -1.20
CA LYS A 67 8.98 18.27 -1.86
C LYS A 67 8.63 16.81 -1.59
N VAL A 68 8.34 16.09 -2.67
CA VAL A 68 7.82 14.72 -2.63
C VAL A 68 8.72 13.78 -3.41
N LYS A 69 9.17 12.71 -2.76
CA LYS A 69 9.90 11.61 -3.39
C LYS A 69 8.92 10.64 -4.03
N LYS A 70 9.01 10.47 -5.34
CA LYS A 70 8.31 9.47 -6.14
C LYS A 70 9.29 8.36 -6.53
N ILE A 71 8.75 7.24 -7.02
CA ILE A 71 9.55 6.13 -7.57
C ILE A 71 10.47 6.61 -8.71
N SER A 72 10.00 7.57 -9.51
CA SER A 72 10.74 8.12 -10.65
C SER A 72 11.72 9.24 -10.27
N GLY A 73 11.81 9.65 -9.01
CA GLY A 73 12.66 10.75 -8.55
C GLY A 73 11.95 11.73 -7.62
N THR A 74 12.61 12.83 -7.31
CA THR A 74 12.08 13.88 -6.43
C THR A 74 11.34 14.94 -7.24
N LEU A 75 10.15 15.33 -6.78
CA LEU A 75 9.32 16.35 -7.40
C LEU A 75 9.00 17.45 -6.38
N GLU A 76 9.07 18.70 -6.80
CA GLU A 76 8.64 19.86 -6.02
C GLU A 76 7.34 20.38 -6.61
N ILE A 77 6.32 20.58 -5.76
CA ILE A 77 4.99 21.03 -6.19
C ILE A 77 4.64 22.29 -5.39
N PRO A 78 4.25 23.39 -6.04
CA PRO A 78 3.80 24.59 -5.34
C PRO A 78 2.38 24.43 -4.78
N PHE A 79 2.10 25.01 -3.61
CA PHE A 79 0.76 24.93 -3.00
C PHE A 79 -0.34 25.57 -3.84
N SER A 80 0.01 26.55 -4.68
CA SER A 80 -0.91 27.21 -5.60
C SER A 80 -1.60 26.25 -6.58
N GLU A 81 -0.95 25.14 -6.92
CA GLU A 81 -1.46 24.11 -7.84
C GLU A 81 -2.17 22.97 -7.13
N ILE A 82 -2.07 22.91 -5.79
CA ILE A 82 -2.62 21.83 -4.98
C ILE A 82 -4.08 22.15 -4.65
N GLU A 83 -4.97 21.23 -5.01
CA GLU A 83 -6.38 21.29 -4.63
C GLU A 83 -6.60 20.61 -3.27
N LYS A 84 -6.07 19.40 -3.10
CA LYS A 84 -6.25 18.59 -1.89
C LYS A 84 -5.04 17.73 -1.61
N ILE A 85 -4.66 17.65 -0.33
CA ILE A 85 -3.65 16.69 0.15
C ILE A 85 -4.36 15.60 0.96
N LYS A 86 -3.98 14.35 0.73
CA LYS A 86 -4.43 13.21 1.54
C LYS A 86 -3.23 12.53 2.17
N LYS A 87 -3.25 12.32 3.47
CA LYS A 87 -2.24 11.49 4.15
C LYS A 87 -2.54 10.02 3.89
N GLY A 88 -1.50 9.26 3.59
CA GLY A 88 -1.55 7.82 3.52
C GLY A 88 -1.35 7.26 4.93
N GLU A 89 -2.41 6.77 5.54
CA GLU A 89 -2.33 6.01 6.78
C GLU A 89 -2.29 4.51 6.41
N PRO A 90 -1.30 3.75 6.93
CA PRO A 90 -1.37 2.31 6.83
C PRO A 90 -2.62 1.84 7.58
N ASP A 91 -3.52 1.15 6.89
CA ASP A 91 -4.73 0.62 7.50
C ASP A 91 -4.37 -0.69 8.22
N TRP A 92 -3.75 -0.55 9.40
CA TRP A 92 -3.25 -1.66 10.21
C TRP A 92 -4.34 -2.70 10.48
N LEU A 93 -5.58 -2.26 10.67
CA LEU A 93 -6.70 -3.15 10.94
C LEU A 93 -6.98 -4.09 9.76
N LYS A 94 -7.04 -3.52 8.54
CA LYS A 94 -7.23 -4.33 7.32
C LYS A 94 -6.04 -5.25 7.06
N SER A 95 -4.83 -4.77 7.34
CA SER A 95 -3.62 -5.57 7.14
C SER A 95 -3.57 -6.78 8.10
N PHE A 96 -3.90 -6.60 9.38
CA PHE A 96 -3.89 -7.68 10.38
C PHE A 96 -4.99 -8.71 10.16
N ALA A 97 -6.23 -8.25 9.91
CA ALA A 97 -7.36 -9.15 9.68
C ALA A 97 -7.07 -10.12 8.53
N LEU A 98 -6.47 -9.61 7.45
CA LEU A 98 -6.15 -10.38 6.28
C LEU A 98 -5.00 -11.37 6.53
N THR A 99 -3.90 -10.92 7.14
CA THR A 99 -2.78 -11.81 7.50
C THR A 99 -3.26 -12.95 8.38
N TYR A 100 -4.14 -12.65 9.35
CA TYR A 100 -4.70 -13.65 10.24
C TYR A 100 -5.54 -14.70 9.50
N VAL A 101 -6.40 -14.28 8.57
CA VAL A 101 -7.22 -15.19 7.74
C VAL A 101 -6.36 -16.11 6.87
N VAL A 102 -5.32 -15.57 6.22
CA VAL A 102 -4.39 -16.38 5.41
C VAL A 102 -3.65 -17.38 6.29
N PHE A 103 -3.17 -16.96 7.46
CA PHE A 103 -2.44 -17.82 8.38
C PHE A 103 -3.29 -18.96 8.93
N ILE A 104 -4.54 -18.67 9.33
CA ILE A 104 -5.52 -19.69 9.73
C ILE A 104 -5.81 -20.65 8.58
N GLY A 105 -6.02 -20.15 7.36
CA GLY A 105 -6.28 -20.99 6.20
C GLY A 105 -5.15 -21.99 5.93
N VAL A 106 -3.89 -21.56 6.05
CA VAL A 106 -2.71 -22.43 5.90
C VAL A 106 -2.62 -23.45 7.03
N LEU A 107 -2.86 -23.04 8.28
CA LEU A 107 -2.85 -23.95 9.43
C LEU A 107 -3.92 -25.03 9.30
N ILE A 108 -5.16 -24.66 8.97
CA ILE A 108 -6.27 -25.61 8.78
C ILE A 108 -5.96 -26.56 7.63
N TYR A 109 -5.45 -26.07 6.51
CA TYR A 109 -5.08 -26.90 5.37
C TYR A 109 -3.95 -27.89 5.71
N GLY A 110 -2.92 -27.42 6.42
CA GLY A 110 -1.83 -28.26 6.90
C GLY A 110 -2.29 -29.34 7.87
N PHE A 111 -3.15 -28.97 8.82
CA PHE A 111 -3.73 -29.92 9.79
C PHE A 111 -4.64 -30.96 9.12
N ALA A 112 -5.46 -30.55 8.15
CA ALA A 112 -6.28 -31.47 7.37
C ALA A 112 -5.44 -32.45 6.54
N GLN A 113 -4.31 -32.01 5.98
CA GLN A 113 -3.36 -32.90 5.29
C GLN A 113 -2.69 -33.88 6.26
N LEU A 114 -2.32 -33.44 7.46
CA LEU A 114 -1.73 -34.30 8.49
C LEU A 114 -2.69 -35.41 8.92
N ILE A 115 -3.97 -35.06 9.21
CA ILE A 115 -5.00 -36.05 9.56
C ILE A 115 -5.22 -37.05 8.43
N LYS A 116 -5.20 -36.59 7.17
CA LYS A 116 -5.42 -37.45 6.01
C LYS A 116 -4.24 -38.40 5.73
N SER A 117 -3.06 -38.09 6.26
CA SER A 117 -1.85 -38.90 6.13
C SER A 117 -1.68 -39.91 7.27
N LEU A 118 -2.51 -39.84 8.31
CA LEU A 118 -2.52 -40.73 9.48
C LEU A 118 -3.57 -41.83 9.28
#